data_AF-A0A9X2ATV2-F1
#
_entry.id   AF-A0A9X2ATV2-F1
#
_cell.length_a   1.000
_cell.length_b   1.000
_cell.length_c   1.000
_cell.angle_alpha   90.00
_cell.angle_beta   90.00
_cell.angle_gamma   90.00
#
_symmetry.space_group_name_H-M   'P 1'
#
loop_
_entity.id
_entity.type
_entity.pdbx_description
1 polymer ?
#
loop_
_entity_poly.entity_id
_entity_poly.type
_entity_poly.pdbx_seq_one_letter_code
_entity_poly.pdbx_strand_id
1 'polypeptide(L)'
;MLETVIAVISGLTALGSLWFTEKQWRKINKKIAMITDAGAAIEVLPAWYTARMMQDQWYFGLRTVDGHVIAISNITAISDDGKWMDVNLLTDDEIPDCKKTNFITAVADDRRAASIQIEKIVFAYDIITS
;
A
#
# COMPACT_ATOMS: atom_id res chain seq x y z
N MET A 1 -30.51 48.48 0.54
CA MET A 1 -31.01 47.42 -0.36
C MET A 1 -29.87 46.70 -1.08
N LEU A 2 -29.02 47.40 -1.83
CA LEU A 2 -27.89 46.78 -2.54
C LEU A 2 -26.89 46.08 -1.61
N GLU A 3 -26.49 46.74 -0.51
CA GLU A 3 -25.56 46.17 0.48
C GLU A 3 -26.11 44.89 1.14
N THR A 4 -27.42 44.86 1.41
CA THR A 4 -28.12 43.71 1.98
C THR A 4 -28.11 42.52 1.00
N VAL A 5 -28.29 42.76 -0.29
CA VAL A 5 -28.24 41.71 -1.33
C VAL A 5 -26.82 41.15 -1.45
N ILE A 6 -25.80 42.01 -1.43
CA ILE A 6 -24.39 41.58 -1.48
C ILE A 6 -24.03 40.75 -0.24
N ALA A 7 -24.46 41.18 0.95
CA ALA A 7 -24.23 40.44 2.19
C ALA A 7 -24.86 39.04 2.16
N VAL A 8 -26.10 38.91 1.66
CA VAL A 8 -26.79 37.62 1.55
C VAL A 8 -26.08 36.69 0.56
N ILE A 9 -25.69 37.20 -0.61
CA ILE A 9 -24.99 36.38 -1.63
C ILE A 9 -23.62 35.93 -1.09
N SER A 10 -22.86 36.84 -0.48
CA SER A 10 -21.55 36.50 0.09
C SER A 10 -21.66 35.46 1.21
N GLY A 11 -22.68 35.55 2.08
CA GLY A 11 -22.95 34.57 3.13
C GLY A 11 -23.29 33.19 2.57
N LEU A 12 -24.13 33.11 1.52
CA LEU A 12 -24.46 31.84 0.86
C LEU A 12 -23.24 31.22 0.18
N THR A 13 -22.40 32.04 -0.45
CA THR A 13 -21.18 31.57 -1.12
C THR A 13 -20.17 31.04 -0.11
N ALA A 14 -20.01 31.73 1.03
CA ALA A 14 -19.15 31.30 2.12
C ALA A 14 -19.61 29.96 2.71
N LEU A 15 -20.90 29.79 3.00
CA LEU A 15 -21.47 28.54 3.49
C LEU A 15 -21.29 27.38 2.50
N GLY A 16 -21.54 27.63 1.20
CA GLY A 16 -21.31 26.64 0.15
C GLY A 16 -19.85 26.20 0.06
N SER A 17 -18.91 27.16 0.16
CA SER A 17 -17.47 26.87 0.14
C SER A 17 -17.00 26.08 1.36
N LEU A 18 -17.57 26.36 2.54
CA LEU A 18 -17.25 25.67 3.79
C LEU A 18 -17.72 24.21 3.74
N TRP A 19 -18.93 23.98 3.27
CA TRP A 19 -19.48 22.64 3.08
C TRP A 19 -18.70 21.81 2.06
N PHE A 20 -18.29 22.43 0.94
CA PHE A 20 -17.49 21.73 -0.07
C PHE A 20 -16.09 21.37 0.49
N THR A 21 -15.46 22.31 1.19
CA THR A 21 -14.18 22.10 1.87
C THR A 21 -14.29 20.95 2.88
N GLU A 22 -15.34 20.91 3.70
CA GLU A 22 -15.55 19.83 4.67
C GLU A 22 -15.72 18.46 4.00
N LYS A 23 -16.42 18.40 2.86
CA LYS A 23 -16.54 17.17 2.08
C LYS A 23 -15.21 16.70 1.49
N GLN A 24 -14.41 17.61 0.95
CA GLN A 24 -13.08 17.27 0.44
C GLN A 24 -12.16 16.85 1.58
N TRP A 25 -12.21 17.55 2.71
CA TRP A 25 -11.48 17.18 3.91
C TRP A 25 -11.85 15.78 4.39
N ARG A 26 -13.13 15.41 4.45
CA ARG A 26 -13.54 14.05 4.83
C ARG A 26 -13.08 12.97 3.84
N LYS A 27 -12.96 13.29 2.55
CA LYS A 27 -12.43 12.36 1.54
C LYS A 27 -10.92 12.18 1.66
N ILE A 28 -10.17 13.28 1.83
CA ILE A 28 -8.71 13.27 1.94
C ILE A 28 -8.27 12.71 3.30
N ASN A 29 -9.01 13.04 4.35
CA ASN A 29 -8.74 12.64 5.73
C ASN A 29 -9.41 11.32 6.10
N LYS A 30 -9.98 10.60 5.11
CA LYS A 30 -10.33 9.19 5.29
C LYS A 30 -9.00 8.49 5.54
N LYS A 31 -8.74 8.15 6.81
CA LYS A 31 -7.52 7.50 7.24
C LYS A 31 -7.31 6.28 6.35
N ILE A 32 -6.19 6.25 5.63
CA ILE A 32 -5.72 5.09 4.89
C ILE A 32 -5.63 3.97 5.93
N ALA A 33 -6.62 3.09 5.92
CA ALA A 33 -6.69 1.99 6.86
C ALA A 33 -5.89 0.84 6.25
N MET A 34 -4.92 0.33 6.99
CA MET A 34 -4.25 -0.91 6.63
C MET A 34 -5.26 -2.04 6.80
N ILE A 35 -5.68 -2.62 5.68
CA ILE A 35 -6.56 -3.77 5.65
C ILE A 35 -5.70 -4.99 5.95
N THR A 36 -5.91 -5.56 7.14
CA THR A 36 -5.29 -6.81 7.57
C THR A 36 -6.13 -8.03 7.21
N ASP A 37 -7.39 -7.84 6.80
CA ASP A 37 -8.32 -8.91 6.47
C ASP A 37 -8.29 -9.19 4.95
N ALA A 38 -7.85 -10.40 4.59
CA ALA A 38 -7.69 -10.82 3.19
C ALA A 38 -9.01 -10.72 2.39
N GLY A 39 -10.17 -10.83 3.05
CA GLY A 39 -11.48 -10.70 2.41
C GLY A 39 -11.77 -9.29 1.88
N ALA A 40 -11.33 -8.25 2.59
CA ALA A 40 -11.50 -6.86 2.17
C ALA A 40 -10.41 -6.42 1.16
N ALA A 41 -9.26 -7.08 1.14
CA ALA A 41 -8.19 -6.82 0.18
C ALA A 41 -8.51 -7.33 -1.25
N ILE A 42 -9.44 -8.29 -1.39
CA ILE A 42 -9.92 -8.80 -2.69
C ILE A 42 -10.69 -7.74 -3.50
N GLU A 43 -11.32 -6.76 -2.84
CA GLU A 43 -12.00 -5.65 -3.55
C GLU A 43 -11.03 -4.65 -4.19
N VAL A 44 -9.78 -4.62 -3.70
CA VAL A 44 -8.76 -3.63 -4.08
C VAL A 44 -7.74 -4.21 -5.04
N LEU A 45 -7.37 -5.49 -4.88
CA LEU A 45 -6.41 -6.18 -5.72
C LEU A 45 -7.00 -7.47 -6.30
N PRO A 46 -6.52 -7.95 -7.46
CA PRO A 46 -7.00 -9.19 -8.06
C PRO A 46 -6.98 -10.35 -7.06
N ALA A 47 -8.10 -11.06 -6.94
CA ALA A 47 -8.34 -12.09 -5.90
C ALA A 47 -7.25 -13.18 -5.79
N TRP A 48 -6.54 -13.45 -6.89
CA TRP A 48 -5.46 -14.45 -6.94
C TRP A 48 -4.14 -13.97 -6.32
N TYR A 49 -3.95 -12.65 -6.18
CA TYR A 49 -2.75 -12.03 -5.59
C TYR A 49 -2.86 -11.95 -4.06
N THR A 50 -4.01 -11.49 -3.55
CA THR A 50 -4.25 -11.28 -2.11
C THR A 50 -4.47 -12.57 -1.33
N ALA A 51 -5.18 -13.55 -1.90
CA ALA A 51 -5.50 -14.78 -1.17
C ALA A 51 -4.27 -15.63 -0.84
N ARG A 52 -3.34 -15.81 -1.80
CA ARG A 52 -2.13 -16.62 -1.57
C ARG A 52 -1.03 -15.89 -0.81
N MET A 53 -0.85 -14.58 -1.01
CA MET A 53 0.26 -13.84 -0.38
C MET A 53 -0.01 -13.40 1.06
N MET A 54 -1.27 -13.38 1.50
CA MET A 54 -1.64 -13.07 2.90
C MET A 54 -1.83 -14.31 3.76
N GLN A 55 -2.18 -15.47 3.18
CA GLN A 55 -2.45 -16.70 3.94
C GLN A 55 -1.22 -17.60 4.13
N ASP A 56 -0.32 -17.65 3.14
CA ASP A 56 0.82 -18.56 3.15
C ASP A 56 2.15 -17.80 3.32
N GLN A 57 3.06 -18.31 4.16
CA GLN A 57 4.47 -17.88 4.19
C GLN A 57 5.16 -18.46 2.95
N TRP A 58 5.46 -17.61 1.97
CA TRP A 58 6.14 -18.01 0.74
C TRP A 58 7.26 -17.03 0.39
N TYR A 59 8.37 -17.56 -0.12
CA TYR A 59 9.55 -16.78 -0.46
C TYR A 59 9.35 -16.12 -1.83
N PHE A 60 8.85 -14.87 -1.83
CA PHE A 60 8.56 -14.12 -3.06
C PHE A 60 9.60 -13.04 -3.35
N GLY A 61 9.86 -12.83 -4.64
CA GLY A 61 10.67 -11.74 -5.16
C GLY A 61 9.79 -10.72 -5.86
N LEU A 62 9.75 -9.49 -5.34
CA LEU A 62 9.05 -8.36 -5.94
C LEU A 62 10.03 -7.55 -6.79
N ARG A 63 9.93 -7.65 -8.11
CA ARG A 63 10.78 -6.86 -9.01
C ARG A 63 10.29 -5.43 -9.09
N THR A 64 11.14 -4.49 -8.72
CA THR A 64 10.86 -3.06 -8.80
C THR A 64 11.21 -2.49 -10.17
N VAL A 65 10.64 -1.33 -10.50
CA VAL A 65 10.96 -0.56 -11.73
C VAL A 65 12.44 -0.21 -11.85
N ASP A 66 13.14 -0.06 -10.71
CA ASP A 66 14.57 0.27 -10.66
C ASP A 66 15.48 -0.95 -10.83
N GLY A 67 14.91 -2.12 -11.10
CA GLY A 67 15.66 -3.36 -11.33
C GLY A 67 16.05 -4.12 -10.06
N HIS A 68 15.76 -3.58 -8.88
CA HIS A 68 15.97 -4.26 -7.60
C HIS A 68 14.85 -5.27 -7.33
N VAL A 69 15.16 -6.34 -6.59
CA VAL A 69 14.15 -7.33 -6.17
C VAL A 69 13.98 -7.26 -4.67
N ILE A 70 12.78 -6.99 -4.18
CA ILE A 70 12.50 -7.04 -2.74
C ILE A 70 12.08 -8.46 -2.39
N ALA A 71 12.82 -9.10 -1.49
CA ALA A 71 12.52 -10.47 -1.08
C ALA A 71 11.61 -10.43 0.16
N ILE A 72 10.43 -11.03 0.05
CA ILE A 72 9.40 -11.02 1.09
C ILE A 72 8.97 -12.44 1.45
N SER A 73 8.59 -12.66 2.71
CA SER A 73 8.04 -13.93 3.19
C SER A 73 6.51 -13.93 3.20
N ASN A 74 5.88 -12.78 3.47
CA ASN A 74 4.43 -12.63 3.42
C ASN A 74 4.03 -11.15 3.38
N ILE A 75 2.78 -10.91 2.97
CA ILE A 75 2.12 -9.61 3.08
C ILE A 75 1.29 -9.60 4.37
N THR A 76 1.48 -8.60 5.23
CA THR A 76 0.77 -8.46 6.51
C THR A 76 -0.46 -7.56 6.40
N ALA A 77 -0.37 -6.50 5.59
CA ALA A 77 -1.49 -5.61 5.35
C ALA A 77 -1.40 -4.96 3.97
N ILE A 78 -2.54 -4.52 3.45
CA ILE A 78 -2.62 -3.75 2.21
C ILE A 78 -3.46 -2.50 2.50
N SER A 79 -3.04 -1.36 2.00
CA SER A 79 -3.82 -0.14 2.19
C SER A 79 -5.16 -0.22 1.46
N ASP A 80 -6.18 0.41 2.03
CA ASP A 80 -7.52 0.48 1.43
C ASP A 80 -7.56 1.14 0.05
N ASP A 81 -6.57 1.98 -0.26
CA ASP A 81 -6.37 2.59 -1.58
C ASP A 81 -5.54 1.75 -2.56
N GLY A 82 -5.01 0.60 -2.11
CA GLY A 82 -4.22 -0.33 -2.92
C GLY A 82 -2.85 0.21 -3.35
N LYS A 83 -2.35 1.29 -2.72
CA LYS A 83 -1.06 1.89 -3.08
C LYS A 83 0.10 1.39 -2.24
N TRP A 84 -0.17 0.92 -1.04
CA TRP A 84 0.83 0.48 -0.07
C TRP A 84 0.53 -0.94 0.39
N MET A 85 1.59 -1.67 0.68
CA MET A 85 1.52 -2.96 1.36
C MET A 85 2.56 -3.00 2.46
N ASP A 86 2.19 -3.57 3.60
CA ASP A 86 3.11 -3.97 4.64
C ASP A 86 3.49 -5.43 4.43
N VAL A 87 4.77 -5.71 4.53
CA VAL A 87 5.35 -7.03 4.27
C VAL A 87 6.39 -7.37 5.32
N ASN A 88 6.69 -8.65 5.42
CA ASN A 88 7.90 -9.11 6.09
C ASN A 88 8.94 -9.46 5.04
N LEU A 89 10.13 -8.88 5.17
CA LEU A 89 11.29 -9.13 4.35
C LEU A 89 11.96 -10.44 4.76
N LEU A 90 12.56 -11.11 3.77
CA LEU A 90 13.48 -12.22 4.00
C LEU A 90 14.87 -11.70 4.33
N THR A 91 15.61 -12.46 5.14
CA THR A 91 17.02 -12.22 5.44
C THR A 91 17.92 -12.72 4.30
N ASP A 92 19.18 -12.28 4.27
CA ASP A 92 20.14 -12.70 3.24
C ASP A 92 20.41 -14.22 3.28
N ASP A 93 20.41 -14.80 4.48
CA ASP A 93 20.68 -16.22 4.72
C ASP A 93 19.55 -17.14 4.22
N GLU A 94 18.35 -16.60 4.10
CA GLU A 94 17.15 -17.29 3.64
C GLU A 94 17.05 -17.39 2.11
N ILE A 95 17.91 -16.66 1.37
CA ILE A 95 17.84 -16.56 -0.08
C ILE A 95 19.03 -17.27 -0.72
N PRO A 96 18.80 -18.36 -1.48
CA PRO A 96 19.86 -18.99 -2.24
C PRO A 96 20.38 -18.04 -3.32
N ASP A 97 21.70 -17.93 -3.47
CA ASP A 97 22.37 -17.09 -4.48
C ASP A 97 22.08 -15.58 -4.39
N CYS A 98 21.78 -15.07 -3.19
CA CYS A 98 21.51 -13.66 -2.91
C CYS A 98 22.51 -12.67 -3.56
N LYS A 99 23.80 -13.03 -3.64
CA LYS A 99 24.89 -12.17 -4.16
C LYS A 99 24.86 -11.94 -5.67
N LYS A 100 24.12 -12.74 -6.44
CA LYS A 100 24.07 -12.62 -7.92
C LYS A 100 22.99 -11.66 -8.40
N THR A 101 22.06 -11.28 -7.53
CA THR A 101 20.89 -10.48 -7.88
C THR A 101 20.79 -9.33 -6.89
N ASN A 102 20.37 -8.14 -7.32
CA ASN A 102 20.21 -6.98 -6.43
C ASN A 102 18.98 -7.15 -5.53
N PHE A 103 19.06 -8.09 -4.58
CA PHE A 103 18.03 -8.33 -3.59
C PHE A 103 18.07 -7.26 -2.49
N ILE A 104 16.89 -6.79 -2.10
CA ILE A 104 16.66 -6.00 -0.90
C ILE A 104 16.11 -6.96 0.14
N THR A 105 16.87 -7.16 1.21
CA THR A 105 16.60 -8.10 2.31
C THR A 105 16.56 -7.39 3.65
N ALA A 106 16.02 -8.06 4.66
CA ALA A 106 16.09 -7.62 6.03
C ALA A 106 17.55 -7.55 6.49
N VAL A 107 17.93 -6.45 7.13
CA VAL A 107 19.29 -6.25 7.69
C VAL A 107 19.55 -7.22 8.85
N ALA A 108 18.49 -7.60 9.57
CA ALA A 108 18.55 -8.48 10.72
C ALA A 108 17.22 -9.21 10.92
N ASP A 109 17.28 -10.35 11.59
CA ASP A 109 16.16 -11.25 11.83
C ASP A 109 15.03 -10.59 12.67
N ASP A 110 15.38 -9.67 13.56
CA ASP A 110 14.46 -8.90 14.39
C ASP A 110 13.85 -7.68 13.67
N ARG A 111 14.24 -7.43 12.40
CA ARG A 111 13.86 -6.24 11.62
C ARG A 111 13.39 -6.61 10.21
N ARG A 112 12.34 -7.42 10.16
CA ARG A 112 11.75 -7.91 8.91
C ARG A 112 10.61 -7.02 8.39
N ALA A 113 9.94 -6.24 9.22
CA ALA A 113 8.79 -5.45 8.79
C ALA A 113 9.20 -4.28 7.86
N ALA A 114 8.53 -4.16 6.71
CA ALA A 114 8.72 -3.07 5.76
C ALA A 114 7.40 -2.69 5.06
N SER A 115 7.28 -1.41 4.68
CA SER A 115 6.18 -0.92 3.86
C SER A 115 6.67 -0.65 2.44
N ILE A 116 5.95 -1.16 1.43
CA ILE A 116 6.31 -1.08 0.02
C ILE A 116 5.19 -0.40 -0.77
N GLN A 117 5.55 0.46 -1.71
CA GLN A 117 4.61 1.05 -2.64
C GLN A 117 4.34 0.11 -3.82
N ILE A 118 3.08 -0.27 -4.02
CA ILE A 118 2.66 -1.25 -5.04
C ILE A 118 2.95 -0.76 -6.46
N GLU A 119 2.81 0.55 -6.70
CA GLU A 119 3.07 1.19 -8.00
C GLU A 119 4.51 0.97 -8.52
N LYS A 120 5.46 0.69 -7.61
CA LYS A 120 6.86 0.46 -7.97
C LYS A 120 7.15 -1.00 -8.32
N ILE A 121 6.19 -1.90 -8.15
CA ILE A 121 6.32 -3.33 -8.41
C ILE A 121 5.88 -3.62 -9.84
N VAL A 122 6.74 -4.26 -10.63
CA VAL A 122 6.47 -4.66 -12.01
C VAL A 122 5.85 -6.06 -12.06
N PHE A 123 6.44 -7.00 -11.32
CA PHE A 123 5.94 -8.36 -11.19
C PHE A 123 6.45 -9.03 -9.91
N ALA A 124 5.77 -10.09 -9.50
CA ALA A 124 6.17 -10.96 -8.41
C ALA A 124 6.47 -12.37 -8.94
N TYR A 125 7.43 -13.06 -8.34
CA TYR A 125 7.78 -14.45 -8.67
C TYR A 125 8.26 -15.20 -7.44
N ASP A 126 8.20 -16.53 -7.48
CA ASP A 126 8.67 -17.39 -6.39
C ASP A 126 10.20 -17.52 -6.46
N ILE A 127 10.88 -17.18 -5.36
CA ILE A 127 12.35 -17.30 -5.24
C ILE A 127 12.73 -18.76 -5.01
N ILE A 128 11.94 -19.48 -4.21
CA ILE A 128 12.15 -20.89 -3.90
C ILE A 128 10.88 -21.64 -4.32
N THR A 129 11.04 -22.52 -5.32
CA THR A 129 10.02 -23.51 -5.67
C THR A 129 10.39 -24.83 -5.00
N SER A 130 9.44 -25.46 -4.31
CA SER A 130 9.57 -26.86 -3.87
C SER A 130 9.81 -27.81 -5.04
#